data_AF-A0ABD3XY64-F1
#
_entry.id   AF-A0ABD3XY64-F1
#
_cell.length_a   1.000
_cell.length_b   1.000
_cell.length_c   1.000
_cell.angle_alpha   90.00
_cell.angle_beta   90.00
_cell.angle_gamma   90.00
#
_symmetry.space_group_name_H-M   'P 1'
#
loop_
_entity.id
_entity.type
_entity.pdbx_description
1 polymer ?
#
loop_
_entity_poly.entity_id
_entity_poly.type
_entity_poly.pdbx_seq_one_letter_code
_entity_poly.pdbx_strand_id
1 'polypeptide(L)'
;MLLCICALLVITTNVDAKEVISSERSRTNLAKRFVKLLEAEIQSGLTIASTSCKNELMVSKLKVMQETLTEFEFELTDCYTNSKEYTGKRNTTKSGLTCQHWNTIFPHEHAHYNFPDGSVDAAGNYCRDLANHGVPWCLTIDPNTRREDCGVPSCDTFVV
;
A
#
# COMPACT_ATOMS: atom_id res chain seq x y z
N MET A 1 6.48 3.24 -13.85
CA MET A 1 7.28 4.09 -14.77
C MET A 1 6.43 5.09 -15.57
N LEU A 2 5.32 4.69 -16.21
CA LEU A 2 4.44 5.63 -16.95
C LEU A 2 3.72 6.68 -16.06
N LEU A 3 3.39 6.35 -14.82
CA LEU A 3 2.64 7.27 -13.92
C LEU A 3 3.47 8.44 -13.37
N CYS A 4 4.79 8.28 -13.25
CA CYS A 4 5.69 9.34 -12.75
C CYS A 4 5.98 10.40 -13.83
N ILE A 5 5.99 9.98 -15.10
CA ILE A 5 6.07 10.89 -16.25
C ILE A 5 4.77 11.70 -16.36
N CYS A 6 3.60 11.11 -16.11
CA CYS A 6 2.33 11.85 -16.12
C CYS A 6 2.27 12.94 -15.04
N ALA A 7 2.73 12.69 -13.80
CA ALA A 7 2.75 13.71 -12.74
C ALA A 7 3.75 14.85 -13.02
N LEU A 8 4.90 14.56 -13.63
CA LEU A 8 5.85 15.57 -14.09
C LEU A 8 5.32 16.33 -15.33
N LEU A 9 4.55 15.68 -16.20
CA LEU A 9 3.87 16.32 -17.33
C LEU A 9 2.71 17.22 -16.85
N VAL A 10 1.96 16.85 -15.82
CA VAL A 10 0.92 17.73 -15.23
C VAL A 10 1.51 19.05 -14.72
N ILE A 11 2.75 19.04 -14.21
CA ILE A 11 3.47 20.24 -13.78
C ILE A 11 4.06 21.03 -14.98
N THR A 12 4.31 20.40 -16.13
CA THR A 12 5.05 20.99 -17.26
C THR A 12 4.26 21.22 -18.56
N THR A 13 3.10 20.58 -18.75
CA THR A 13 2.37 20.56 -20.04
C THR A 13 0.93 21.07 -20.01
N ASN A 14 0.45 21.62 -18.87
CA ASN A 14 -0.87 22.24 -18.79
C ASN A 14 -2.02 21.30 -19.24
N VAL A 15 -1.93 20.02 -18.87
CA VAL A 15 -3.04 19.06 -18.98
C VAL A 15 -3.95 19.26 -17.77
N ASP A 16 -5.26 19.36 -18.01
CA ASP A 16 -6.26 19.70 -16.98
C ASP A 16 -6.24 18.67 -15.85
N ALA A 17 -5.70 19.07 -14.69
CA ALA A 17 -5.53 18.22 -13.51
C ALA A 17 -6.86 17.55 -13.08
N LYS A 18 -8.00 18.14 -13.43
CA LYS A 18 -9.34 17.62 -13.14
C LYS A 18 -9.63 16.28 -13.82
N GLU A 19 -9.12 16.05 -15.02
CA GLU A 19 -9.38 14.82 -15.78
C GLU A 19 -8.57 13.64 -15.19
N VAL A 20 -7.31 13.88 -14.82
CA VAL A 20 -6.44 12.91 -14.13
C VAL A 20 -6.99 12.57 -12.73
N ILE A 21 -7.45 13.56 -11.96
CA ILE A 21 -8.07 13.37 -10.64
C ILE A 21 -9.37 12.56 -10.73
N SER A 22 -10.15 12.73 -11.80
CA SER A 22 -11.42 12.01 -12.00
C SER A 22 -11.23 10.51 -12.30
N SER A 23 -10.14 10.15 -12.98
CA SER A 23 -9.80 8.77 -13.36
C SER A 23 -9.28 7.95 -12.16
N GLU A 24 -8.52 8.57 -11.25
CA GLU A 24 -7.86 7.89 -10.12
C GLU A 24 -8.75 7.72 -8.87
N ARG A 25 -9.89 8.42 -8.80
CA ARG A 25 -10.82 8.40 -7.65
C ARG A 25 -11.44 7.03 -7.37
N SER A 26 -11.42 6.12 -8.35
CA SER A 26 -12.02 4.77 -8.28
C SER A 26 -11.03 3.62 -8.04
N ARG A 27 -9.71 3.85 -7.99
CA ARG A 27 -8.72 2.75 -8.10
C ARG A 27 -8.35 2.06 -6.78
N THR A 28 -7.97 2.77 -5.72
CA THR A 28 -7.63 2.19 -4.39
C THR A 28 -7.83 3.20 -3.24
N ASN A 29 -7.90 2.75 -1.99
CA ASN A 29 -7.96 3.64 -0.81
C ASN A 29 -6.70 4.52 -0.68
N LEU A 30 -5.56 4.04 -1.16
CA LEU A 30 -4.30 4.77 -1.19
C LEU A 30 -4.29 5.85 -2.29
N ALA A 31 -4.80 5.54 -3.50
CA ALA A 31 -5.01 6.54 -4.55
C ALA A 31 -5.93 7.68 -4.09
N LYS A 32 -6.99 7.35 -3.32
CA LYS A 32 -7.87 8.37 -2.70
C LYS A 32 -7.14 9.24 -1.67
N ARG A 33 -6.19 8.68 -0.89
CA ARG A 33 -5.35 9.46 0.03
C ARG A 33 -4.38 10.36 -0.73
N PHE A 34 -3.74 9.85 -1.78
CA PHE A 34 -2.83 10.61 -2.62
C PHE A 34 -3.53 11.78 -3.33
N VAL A 35 -4.72 11.54 -3.89
CA VAL A 35 -5.56 12.60 -4.48
C VAL A 35 -5.93 13.67 -3.44
N LYS A 36 -6.32 13.28 -2.22
CA LYS A 36 -6.62 14.24 -1.14
C LYS A 36 -5.40 15.08 -0.73
N LEU A 37 -4.21 14.49 -0.72
CA LEU A 37 -2.96 15.20 -0.43
C LEU A 37 -2.61 16.19 -1.56
N LEU A 38 -2.79 15.79 -2.82
CA LEU A 38 -2.61 16.68 -3.98
C LEU A 38 -3.62 17.83 -3.97
N GLU A 39 -4.90 17.56 -3.72
CA GLU A 39 -5.96 18.59 -3.63
C GLU A 39 -5.66 19.62 -2.52
N ALA A 40 -5.15 19.17 -1.36
CA ALA A 40 -4.77 20.05 -0.25
C ALA A 40 -3.55 20.93 -0.58
N GLU A 41 -2.58 20.39 -1.33
CA GLU A 41 -1.38 21.15 -1.70
C GLU A 41 -1.70 22.22 -2.76
N ILE A 42 -2.54 21.90 -3.75
CA ILE A 42 -3.07 22.87 -4.75
C ILE A 42 -3.80 24.03 -4.05
N GLN A 43 -4.60 23.75 -3.02
CA GLN A 43 -5.31 24.77 -2.26
C GLN A 43 -4.36 25.62 -1.40
N SER A 44 -3.33 25.02 -0.81
CA SER A 44 -2.36 25.72 0.05
C SER A 44 -1.38 26.61 -0.73
N GLY A 45 -1.08 26.25 -1.98
CA GLY A 45 -0.25 27.04 -2.90
C GLY A 45 -0.85 28.42 -3.24
N LEU A 46 -2.17 28.56 -3.15
CA LEU A 46 -2.87 29.84 -3.35
C LEU A 46 -2.70 30.81 -2.17
N THR A 47 -2.36 30.31 -0.98
CA THR A 47 -2.34 31.10 0.27
C THR A 47 -0.96 31.60 0.72
N ILE A 48 0.16 31.11 0.19
CA ILE A 48 1.50 31.44 0.72
C ILE A 48 2.35 32.17 -0.32
N ALA A 49 2.03 33.44 -0.55
CA ALA A 49 2.95 34.43 -1.10
C ALA A 49 3.71 35.16 0.03
N SER A 50 4.50 34.44 0.83
CA SER A 50 5.56 35.07 1.64
C SER A 50 6.70 34.08 1.90
N THR A 51 7.93 34.60 1.92
CA THR A 51 9.18 33.87 1.74
C THR A 51 9.92 33.77 3.07
N SER A 52 10.21 32.56 3.56
CA SER A 52 11.43 32.17 4.31
C SER A 52 11.28 30.82 5.04
N CYS A 53 10.10 30.44 5.56
CA CYS A 53 9.85 29.09 6.13
C CYS A 53 9.56 28.00 5.06
N LYS A 54 9.77 28.33 3.78
CA LYS A 54 9.41 27.46 2.65
C LYS A 54 10.40 26.34 2.41
N ASN A 55 11.68 26.50 2.73
CA ASN A 55 12.69 25.50 2.36
C ASN A 55 12.59 24.24 3.23
N GLU A 56 12.55 24.34 4.56
CA GLU A 56 12.43 23.16 5.44
C GLU A 56 11.03 22.55 5.39
N LEU A 57 9.96 23.36 5.28
CA LEU A 57 8.59 22.87 5.16
C LEU A 57 8.34 22.21 3.80
N MET A 58 8.83 22.79 2.68
CA MET A 58 8.76 22.12 1.37
C MET A 58 9.59 20.84 1.34
N VAL A 59 10.81 20.84 1.92
CA VAL A 59 11.64 19.63 1.99
C VAL A 59 10.94 18.54 2.81
N SER A 60 10.30 18.90 3.92
CA SER A 60 9.52 17.97 4.73
C SER A 60 8.29 17.45 3.98
N LYS A 61 7.57 18.33 3.26
CA LYS A 61 6.42 17.94 2.42
C LYS A 61 6.81 17.07 1.22
N LEU A 62 7.90 17.39 0.54
CA LEU A 62 8.47 16.60 -0.56
C LEU A 62 8.91 15.22 -0.06
N LYS A 63 9.48 15.15 1.15
CA LYS A 63 9.83 13.87 1.79
C LYS A 63 8.60 13.02 2.07
N VAL A 64 7.53 13.61 2.61
CA VAL A 64 6.25 12.89 2.83
C VAL A 64 5.64 12.45 1.50
N MET A 65 5.63 13.30 0.48
CA MET A 65 5.17 12.92 -0.87
C MET A 65 6.00 11.78 -1.45
N GLN A 66 7.32 11.80 -1.28
CA GLN A 66 8.22 10.75 -1.73
C GLN A 66 7.96 9.42 -0.98
N GLU A 67 7.76 9.47 0.34
CA GLU A 67 7.38 8.29 1.15
C GLU A 67 6.04 7.71 0.66
N THR A 68 5.03 8.55 0.39
CA THR A 68 3.75 8.10 -0.16
C THR A 68 3.85 7.54 -1.59
N LEU A 69 4.76 8.07 -2.42
CA LEU A 69 5.06 7.55 -3.75
C LEU A 69 5.72 6.18 -3.67
N THR A 70 6.64 5.98 -2.71
CA THR A 70 7.28 4.68 -2.50
C THR A 70 6.30 3.64 -1.96
N GLU A 71 5.37 4.01 -1.07
CA GLU A 71 4.29 3.12 -0.63
C GLU A 71 3.34 2.76 -1.79
N PHE A 72 3.08 3.70 -2.69
CA PHE A 72 2.27 3.46 -3.89
C PHE A 72 2.97 2.53 -4.89
N GLU A 73 4.28 2.68 -5.11
CA GLU A 73 5.06 1.76 -5.94
C GLU A 73 5.14 0.36 -5.33
N PHE A 74 5.21 0.27 -4.00
CA PHE A 74 5.16 -0.99 -3.27
C PHE A 74 3.82 -1.71 -3.49
N GLU A 75 2.68 -1.01 -3.37
CA GLU A 75 1.35 -1.58 -3.61
C GLU A 75 1.11 -2.04 -5.06
N LEU A 76 1.77 -1.43 -6.04
CA LEU A 76 1.67 -1.82 -7.46
C LEU A 76 2.53 -3.04 -7.83
N THR A 77 3.52 -3.37 -7.02
CA THR A 77 4.44 -4.49 -7.26
C THR A 77 4.18 -5.68 -6.33
N ASP A 78 3.47 -5.45 -5.22
CA ASP A 78 3.09 -6.45 -4.25
C ASP A 78 1.76 -7.14 -4.64
N CYS A 79 1.84 -8.06 -5.61
CA CYS A 79 0.73 -8.86 -6.11
C CYS A 79 1.11 -10.35 -6.18
N TYR A 80 0.12 -11.24 -6.43
CA TYR A 80 0.39 -12.66 -6.69
C TYR A 80 -0.22 -13.15 -8.01
N THR A 81 0.43 -14.12 -8.64
CA THR A 81 -0.15 -14.92 -9.75
C THR A 81 -0.74 -16.23 -9.20
N ASN A 82 0.01 -16.89 -8.31
CA ASN A 82 -0.45 -18.01 -7.50
C ASN A 82 -0.39 -17.63 -6.02
N SER A 83 -1.54 -17.56 -5.35
CA SER A 83 -1.64 -17.14 -3.94
C SER A 83 -0.80 -18.00 -2.99
N LYS A 84 -0.64 -19.29 -3.30
CA LYS A 84 0.11 -20.25 -2.47
C LYS A 84 1.62 -20.04 -2.51
N GLU A 85 2.12 -19.41 -3.56
CA GLU A 85 3.54 -19.13 -3.76
C GLU A 85 3.90 -17.69 -3.37
N TYR A 86 2.92 -16.91 -2.90
CA TYR A 86 3.14 -15.52 -2.50
C TYR A 86 4.10 -15.44 -1.31
N THR A 87 5.27 -14.85 -1.54
CA THR A 87 6.32 -14.60 -0.55
C THR A 87 6.57 -13.10 -0.33
N GLY A 88 5.62 -12.25 -0.74
CA GLY A 88 5.69 -10.80 -0.51
C GLY A 88 5.72 -10.42 0.97
N LYS A 89 5.99 -9.15 1.25
CA LYS A 89 6.29 -8.66 2.61
C LYS A 89 5.10 -7.95 3.29
N ARG A 90 3.90 -8.04 2.74
CA ARG A 90 2.70 -7.48 3.39
C ARG A 90 2.48 -8.14 4.74
N ASN A 91 2.29 -7.34 5.78
CA ASN A 91 2.07 -7.79 7.15
C ASN A 91 0.90 -7.07 7.85
N THR A 92 -0.01 -6.54 7.04
CA THR A 92 -1.24 -5.89 7.48
C THR A 92 -2.44 -6.45 6.71
N THR A 93 -3.58 -6.51 7.38
CA THR A 93 -4.83 -6.96 6.78
C THR A 93 -5.45 -5.87 5.90
N LYS A 94 -6.46 -6.21 5.10
CA LYS A 94 -7.20 -5.23 4.29
C LYS A 94 -7.86 -4.13 5.13
N SER A 95 -8.19 -4.40 6.40
CA SER A 95 -8.73 -3.42 7.34
C SER A 95 -7.65 -2.62 8.08
N GLY A 96 -6.38 -2.99 7.90
CA GLY A 96 -5.22 -2.32 8.50
C GLY A 96 -4.76 -2.92 9.83
N LEU A 97 -5.25 -4.10 10.22
CA LEU A 97 -4.78 -4.78 11.43
C LEU A 97 -3.39 -5.38 11.20
N THR A 98 -2.53 -5.30 12.20
CA THR A 98 -1.20 -5.90 12.15
C THR A 98 -1.29 -7.43 12.25
N CYS A 99 -0.51 -8.12 11.43
CA CYS A 99 -0.42 -9.58 11.46
C CYS A 99 0.37 -10.08 12.68
N GLN A 100 -0.13 -11.14 13.30
CA GLN A 100 0.57 -11.96 14.28
C GLN A 100 1.71 -12.73 13.60
N HIS A 101 2.84 -12.86 14.29
CA HIS A 101 3.97 -13.63 13.79
C HIS A 101 3.66 -15.13 13.77
N TRP A 102 3.98 -15.82 12.68
CA TRP A 102 3.67 -17.24 12.51
C TRP A 102 4.40 -18.16 13.49
N ASN A 103 5.50 -17.69 14.09
CA ASN A 103 6.21 -18.38 15.17
C ASN A 103 5.64 -18.06 16.58
N THR A 104 4.48 -17.41 16.67
CA THR A 104 3.83 -17.08 17.95
C THR A 104 2.44 -17.66 17.99
N ILE A 105 2.01 -18.12 19.17
CA ILE A 105 0.69 -18.73 19.39
C ILE A 105 -0.30 -17.78 20.10
N PHE A 106 0.05 -16.50 20.25
CA PHE A 106 -0.77 -15.50 20.93
C PHE A 106 -0.92 -14.24 20.06
N PRO A 107 -2.12 -13.61 20.00
CA PRO A 107 -3.36 -13.98 20.69
C PRO A 107 -4.07 -15.22 20.13
N HIS A 108 -3.73 -15.66 18.92
CA HIS A 108 -4.40 -16.78 18.28
C HIS A 108 -3.49 -18.00 18.15
N GLU A 109 -3.83 -19.08 18.86
CA GLU A 109 -3.15 -20.37 18.67
C GLU A 109 -3.40 -20.92 17.27
N HIS A 110 -2.45 -21.64 16.69
CA HIS A 110 -2.62 -22.27 15.39
C HIS A 110 -1.77 -23.53 15.24
N ALA A 111 -2.10 -24.36 14.25
CA ALA A 111 -1.31 -25.53 13.90
C ALA A 111 -0.02 -25.13 13.16
N HIS A 112 0.90 -26.08 13.00
CA HIS A 112 2.05 -25.90 12.12
C HIS A 112 1.60 -25.87 10.65
N TYR A 113 2.10 -24.89 9.91
CA TYR A 113 1.86 -24.74 8.49
C TYR A 113 3.15 -24.98 7.69
N ASN A 114 2.99 -25.40 6.43
CA ASN A 114 4.07 -25.41 5.46
C ASN A 114 4.10 -24.05 4.76
N PHE A 115 5.22 -23.35 4.83
CA PHE A 115 5.38 -22.01 4.28
C PHE A 115 6.10 -22.04 2.92
N PRO A 116 5.68 -21.25 1.92
CA PRO A 116 6.42 -21.10 0.66
C PRO A 116 7.80 -20.48 0.87
N ASP A 117 8.02 -19.81 2.00
CA ASP A 117 9.30 -19.22 2.45
C ASP A 117 10.35 -20.26 2.88
N GLY A 118 9.98 -21.55 2.96
CA GLY A 118 10.83 -22.65 3.40
C GLY A 118 10.97 -22.78 4.92
N SER A 119 10.61 -21.76 5.71
CA SER A 119 10.55 -21.84 7.17
C SER A 119 9.57 -20.84 7.79
N VAL A 120 9.13 -21.12 9.03
CA VAL A 120 8.26 -20.21 9.80
C VAL A 120 8.97 -18.89 10.15
N ASP A 121 10.28 -18.92 10.38
CA ASP A 121 11.07 -17.73 10.70
C ASP A 121 11.21 -16.80 9.48
N ALA A 122 11.39 -17.38 8.28
CA ALA A 122 11.43 -16.61 7.04
C ALA A 122 10.05 -16.01 6.69
N ALA A 123 8.96 -16.74 6.98
CA ALA A 123 7.60 -16.25 6.78
C ALA A 123 7.23 -15.08 7.72
N GLY A 124 7.91 -14.95 8.87
CA GLY A 124 7.76 -13.81 9.76
C GLY A 124 6.30 -13.63 10.25
N ASN A 125 5.75 -12.43 10.03
CA ASN A 125 4.32 -12.15 10.16
C ASN A 125 3.68 -11.77 8.81
N TYR A 126 4.26 -12.22 7.70
CA TYR A 126 3.79 -11.84 6.37
C TYR A 126 2.55 -12.64 5.96
N CYS A 127 1.72 -12.04 5.12
CA CYS A 127 0.50 -12.63 4.60
C CYS A 127 0.79 -13.84 3.71
N ARG A 128 0.12 -14.96 3.94
CA ARG A 128 0.33 -16.21 3.18
C ARG A 128 -1.02 -16.88 2.90
N ASP A 129 -1.12 -17.59 1.78
CA ASP A 129 -2.26 -18.47 1.53
C ASP A 129 -1.92 -19.89 1.98
N LEU A 130 -2.17 -20.14 3.27
CA LEU A 130 -2.00 -21.45 3.89
C LEU A 130 -3.36 -22.16 3.85
N ALA A 131 -3.37 -23.49 3.75
CA ALA A 131 -4.60 -24.30 3.79
C ALA A 131 -5.64 -24.05 2.67
N ASN A 132 -5.21 -23.62 1.47
CA ASN A 132 -6.05 -23.48 0.27
C ASN A 132 -7.19 -22.45 0.40
N HIS A 133 -6.95 -21.30 1.03
CA HIS A 133 -7.95 -20.24 1.16
C HIS A 133 -8.12 -19.42 -0.13
N GLY A 134 -7.15 -19.47 -1.06
CA GLY A 134 -7.21 -18.85 -2.38
C GLY A 134 -6.76 -17.39 -2.42
N VAL A 135 -6.45 -16.79 -1.27
CA VAL A 135 -5.93 -15.42 -1.15
C VAL A 135 -4.94 -15.35 0.03
N PRO A 136 -3.90 -14.49 0.00
CA PRO A 136 -3.03 -14.28 1.15
C PRO A 136 -3.78 -13.68 2.34
N TRP A 137 -3.59 -14.30 3.51
CA TRP A 137 -4.19 -13.90 4.78
C TRP A 137 -3.16 -13.98 5.90
N CYS A 138 -3.50 -13.44 7.06
CA CYS A 138 -2.71 -13.65 8.27
C CYS A 138 -3.61 -13.78 9.50
N LEU A 139 -3.07 -14.36 10.58
CA LEU A 139 -3.64 -14.15 11.91
C LEU A 139 -3.37 -12.71 12.34
N THR A 140 -4.26 -12.10 13.11
CA THR A 140 -4.07 -10.70 13.53
C THR A 140 -3.64 -10.60 14.99
N ILE A 141 -3.04 -9.49 15.40
CA ILE A 141 -2.76 -9.24 16.82
C ILE A 141 -4.00 -8.77 17.61
N ASP A 142 -5.13 -8.52 16.95
CA ASP A 142 -6.39 -8.20 17.61
C ASP A 142 -7.05 -9.48 18.13
N PRO A 143 -7.28 -9.61 19.46
CA PRO A 143 -7.94 -10.78 20.04
C PRO A 143 -9.36 -11.03 19.50
N ASN A 144 -10.03 -10.00 18.98
CA ASN A 144 -11.39 -10.12 18.43
C ASN A 144 -11.41 -10.57 16.96
N THR A 145 -10.28 -10.45 16.26
CA THR A 145 -10.18 -10.75 14.84
C THR A 145 -9.12 -11.82 14.63
N ARG A 146 -9.53 -13.10 14.65
CA ARG A 146 -8.57 -14.22 14.54
C ARG A 146 -7.76 -14.19 13.26
N ARG A 147 -8.41 -13.98 12.12
CA ARG A 147 -7.84 -14.07 10.78
C ARG A 147 -8.53 -13.08 9.86
N GLU A 148 -7.78 -12.44 8.98
CA GLU A 148 -8.34 -11.64 7.90
C GLU A 148 -7.46 -11.71 6.66
N ASP A 149 -8.08 -11.53 5.49
CA ASP A 149 -7.36 -11.43 4.21
C ASP A 149 -6.56 -10.13 4.15
N CYS A 150 -5.41 -10.17 3.49
CA CYS A 150 -4.50 -9.02 3.42
C CYS A 150 -4.77 -8.05 2.26
N GLY A 151 -5.77 -8.36 1.43
CA GLY A 151 -6.10 -7.53 0.28
C GLY A 151 -4.97 -7.42 -0.75
N VAL A 152 -4.06 -8.40 -0.77
CA VAL A 152 -3.07 -8.53 -1.86
C VAL A 152 -3.86 -8.80 -3.15
N PRO A 153 -3.70 -8.00 -4.20
CA PRO A 153 -4.37 -8.22 -5.48
C PRO A 153 -3.69 -9.33 -6.30
N SER A 154 -4.44 -9.92 -7.24
CA SER A 154 -3.81 -10.72 -8.29
C SER A 154 -3.08 -9.82 -9.28
N CYS A 155 -1.90 -10.22 -9.75
CA CYS A 155 -1.15 -9.44 -10.73
C CYS A 155 -1.93 -9.23 -12.04
N ASP A 156 -2.85 -10.14 -12.38
CA ASP A 156 -3.70 -10.03 -13.57
C ASP A 156 -4.81 -8.98 -13.40
N THR A 157 -5.07 -8.49 -12.19
CA THR A 157 -6.05 -7.43 -11.95
C THR A 157 -5.54 -6.04 -12.34
N PHE A 158 -4.23 -5.89 -12.55
CA PHE A 158 -3.60 -4.64 -12.95
C PHE A 158 -3.37 -4.52 -14.47
N VAL A 159 -3.99 -5.39 -15.28
CA VAL A 159 -3.95 -5.27 -16.74
C VAL A 159 -4.63 -3.95 -17.13
N VAL A 160 -3.78 -2.98 -17.49
CA VAL A 160 -4.11 -1.73 -18.18
C VAL A 160 -4.41 -2.04 -19.65
#